data_AF-E4XWG5-F1
#
_entry.id   AF-E4XWG5-F1
#
_cell.length_a   1.000
_cell.length_b   1.000
_cell.length_c   1.000
_cell.angle_alpha   90.00
_cell.angle_beta   90.00
_cell.angle_gamma   90.00
#
_symmetry.space_group_name_H-M   'P 1'
#
loop_
_entity.id
_entity.type
_entity.pdbx_description
1 polymer ?
#
loop_
_entity_poly.entity_id
_entity_poly.type
_entity_poly.pdbx_seq_one_letter_code
_entity_poly.pdbx_strand_id
1 'polypeptide(L)'
;MGRVRTKTVKKASRRIIEKYYMMLNLDFHTNKRVIEEIAIIPTKRLRNQIAGFITHLMKRIRAGPVRGISIKLQEEERERRDNYVPEVSALSDSNLLDVDPATSAMVKALEVENKEALVDALKCTEARA
;
A
#
# COMPACT_ATOMS: atom_id res chain seq x y z
N MET A 1 3.39 10.98 31.69
CA MET A 1 3.80 11.20 30.29
C MET A 1 5.33 11.08 30.12
N GLY A 2 5.93 9.88 30.12
CA GLY A 2 7.40 9.75 30.18
C GLY A 2 8.04 8.56 29.44
N ARG A 3 7.30 7.83 28.62
CA ARG A 3 7.76 6.57 27.98
C ARG A 3 7.77 6.65 26.46
N VAL A 4 8.05 7.82 25.90
CA VAL A 4 8.23 8.00 24.45
C VAL A 4 9.63 7.50 24.06
N ARG A 5 9.71 6.67 23.01
CA ARG A 5 10.98 6.12 22.51
C ARG A 5 11.66 7.13 21.59
N THR A 6 12.99 7.23 21.70
CA THR A 6 13.81 8.17 20.93
C THR A 6 13.94 7.77 19.46
N LYS A 7 14.39 8.72 18.61
CA LYS A 7 14.58 8.50 17.17
C LYS A 7 15.55 7.37 16.85
N THR A 8 16.60 7.20 17.64
CA THR A 8 17.63 6.14 17.44
C THR A 8 17.01 4.75 17.58
N VAL A 9 16.24 4.53 18.65
CA VAL A 9 15.51 3.27 18.88
C VAL A 9 14.53 2.99 17.74
N LYS A 10 13.73 3.99 17.35
CA LYS A 10 12.73 3.85 16.27
C LYS A 10 13.37 3.61 14.90
N LYS A 11 14.52 4.22 14.61
CA LYS A 11 15.24 4.05 13.33
C LYS A 11 15.93 2.68 13.26
N ALA A 12 16.63 2.28 14.33
CA ALA A 12 17.28 0.98 14.41
C ALA A 12 16.27 -0.18 14.30
N SER A 13 15.14 -0.07 15.02
CA SER A 13 14.11 -1.12 15.01
C SER A 13 13.50 -1.34 13.63
N ARG A 14 13.18 -0.26 12.90
CA ARG A 14 12.65 -0.38 11.53
C ARG A 14 13.63 -1.07 10.61
N ARG A 15 14.90 -0.68 10.66
CA ARG A 15 15.97 -1.29 9.85
C ARG A 15 16.19 -2.78 10.16
N ILE A 16 16.04 -3.19 11.43
CA ILE A 16 16.15 -4.60 11.82
C ILE A 16 14.96 -5.40 11.27
N ILE A 17 13.75 -4.85 11.34
CA ILE A 17 12.53 -5.51 10.84
C ILE A 17 12.57 -5.68 9.32
N GLU A 18 12.99 -4.66 8.57
CA GLU A 18 13.09 -4.72 7.11
C GLU A 18 14.00 -5.85 6.62
N LYS A 19 15.12 -6.08 7.33
CA LYS A 19 16.13 -7.08 6.92
C LYS A 19 15.87 -8.48 7.47
N TYR A 20 15.40 -8.58 8.70
CA TYR A 20 15.40 -9.83 9.47
C TYR A 20 14.02 -10.25 9.96
N TYR A 21 12.96 -9.91 9.20
CA TYR A 21 11.58 -10.21 9.56
C TYR A 21 11.36 -11.69 9.96
N MET A 22 11.94 -12.64 9.21
CA MET A 22 11.73 -14.07 9.43
C MET A 22 12.29 -14.61 10.75
N MET A 23 13.26 -13.93 11.35
CA MET A 23 13.86 -14.37 12.62
C MET A 23 13.20 -13.74 13.85
N LEU A 24 12.26 -12.81 13.65
CA LEU A 24 11.63 -12.05 14.72
C LEU A 24 10.28 -12.67 15.11
N ASN A 25 9.99 -12.64 16.41
CA ASN A 25 8.77 -13.18 17.00
C ASN A 25 7.95 -12.12 17.74
N LEU A 26 6.79 -12.51 18.29
CA LEU A 26 5.97 -11.62 19.14
C LEU A 26 6.51 -11.51 20.58
N ASP A 27 7.33 -12.46 21.00
CA ASP A 27 7.90 -12.52 22.35
C ASP A 27 9.11 -11.59 22.51
N PHE A 28 9.28 -11.05 23.72
CA PHE A 28 10.35 -10.12 24.03
C PHE A 28 11.70 -10.81 24.28
N HIS A 29 11.69 -11.96 24.95
CA HIS A 29 12.92 -12.62 25.39
C HIS A 29 13.67 -13.25 24.22
N THR A 30 12.94 -13.85 23.28
CA THR A 30 13.46 -14.37 22.01
C THR A 30 14.08 -13.26 21.17
N ASN A 31 13.32 -12.19 20.88
CA ASN A 31 13.80 -11.05 20.11
C ASN A 31 15.03 -10.38 20.73
N LYS A 32 15.09 -10.29 22.07
CA LYS A 32 16.25 -9.72 22.78
C LYS A 32 17.55 -10.49 22.47
N ARG A 33 17.49 -11.83 22.36
CA ARG A 33 18.65 -12.68 22.03
C ARG A 33 19.03 -12.54 20.55
N VAL A 34 18.03 -12.59 19.67
CA VAL A 34 18.23 -12.42 18.21
C VAL A 34 18.89 -11.08 17.89
N ILE A 35 18.50 -9.99 18.55
CA ILE A 35 19.08 -8.66 18.34
C ILE A 35 20.55 -8.59 18.79
N GLU A 36 20.94 -9.36 19.81
CA GLU A 36 22.31 -9.43 20.30
C GLU A 36 23.25 -10.12 19.31
N GLU A 37 22.73 -11.07 18.53
CA GLU A 37 23.46 -11.73 17.45
C GLU A 37 23.54 -10.85 16.18
N ILE A 38 22.47 -10.13 15.86
CA ILE A 38 22.38 -9.33 14.63
C ILE A 38 23.16 -8.02 14.71
N ALA A 39 23.16 -7.37 15.87
CA ALA A 39 23.61 -5.99 16.00
C ALA A 39 24.50 -5.77 17.22
N ILE A 40 25.62 -5.07 17.00
CA ILE A 40 26.50 -4.62 18.07
C ILE A 40 25.83 -3.44 18.78
N ILE A 41 25.27 -3.69 19.96
CA ILE A 41 24.61 -2.68 20.79
C ILE A 41 25.42 -2.48 22.08
N PRO A 42 25.87 -1.24 22.38
CA PRO A 42 26.83 -1.02 23.45
C PRO A 42 26.23 -1.15 24.85
N THR A 43 24.93 -0.92 25.03
CA THR A 43 24.31 -0.95 26.36
C THR A 43 23.08 -1.84 26.42
N LYS A 44 22.96 -2.57 27.56
CA LYS A 44 21.80 -3.41 27.89
C LYS A 44 20.47 -2.65 27.78
N ARG A 45 20.44 -1.38 28.21
CA ARG A 45 19.22 -0.55 28.19
C ARG A 45 18.77 -0.26 26.76
N LEU A 46 19.69 0.08 25.85
CA LEU A 46 19.36 0.32 24.44
C LEU A 46 18.86 -0.96 23.76
N ARG A 47 19.52 -2.11 23.98
CA ARG A 47 19.07 -3.41 23.47
C ARG A 47 17.63 -3.69 23.88
N ASN A 48 17.32 -3.52 25.17
CA ASN A 48 15.99 -3.79 25.69
C ASN A 48 14.93 -2.81 25.13
N GLN A 49 15.29 -1.54 24.91
CA GLN A 49 14.39 -0.56 24.28
C GLN A 49 14.10 -0.90 22.81
N ILE A 50 15.10 -1.36 22.07
CA ILE A 50 14.96 -1.78 20.67
C ILE A 50 14.10 -3.05 20.59
N ALA A 51 14.43 -4.08 21.36
CA ALA A 51 13.65 -5.32 21.43
C ALA A 51 12.18 -5.05 21.80
N GLY A 52 11.93 -4.18 22.78
CA GLY A 52 10.59 -3.82 23.20
C GLY A 52 9.82 -2.96 22.19
N PHE A 53 10.51 -2.22 21.31
CA PHE A 53 9.86 -1.49 20.23
C PHE A 53 9.59 -2.39 19.03
N ILE A 54 10.47 -3.36 18.74
CA ILE A 54 10.27 -4.38 17.71
C ILE A 54 9.04 -5.24 18.03
N THR A 55 8.88 -5.74 19.27
CA THR A 55 7.68 -6.50 19.65
C THR A 55 6.40 -5.69 19.48
N HIS A 56 6.44 -4.39 19.79
CA HIS A 56 5.30 -3.51 19.56
C HIS A 56 4.98 -3.34 18.06
N LEU A 57 6.00 -3.21 17.21
CA LEU A 57 5.81 -3.14 15.76
C LEU A 57 5.31 -4.47 15.18
N MET A 58 5.79 -5.61 15.66
CA MET A 58 5.33 -6.93 15.21
C MET A 58 3.84 -7.14 15.50
N LYS A 59 3.36 -6.72 16.68
CA LYS A 59 1.93 -6.73 16.98
C LYS A 59 1.12 -5.86 16.03
N ARG A 60 1.67 -4.72 15.58
CA ARG A 60 1.01 -3.83 14.61
C ARG A 60 1.03 -4.40 13.20
N ILE A 61 2.15 -5.01 12.78
CA ILE A 61 2.29 -5.65 11.46
C ILE A 61 1.26 -6.77 11.30
N ARG A 62 0.99 -7.54 12.37
CA ARG A 62 -0.06 -8.56 12.36
C ARG A 62 -1.46 -7.97 12.14
N ALA A 63 -1.73 -6.77 12.68
CA ALA A 63 -3.02 -6.10 12.51
C ALA A 63 -3.17 -5.41 11.15
N GLY A 64 -2.07 -5.02 10.52
CA GLY A 64 -2.08 -4.39 9.21
C GLY A 64 -0.73 -3.79 8.81
N PRO A 65 -0.65 -3.22 7.59
CA PRO A 65 0.59 -2.62 7.09
C PRO A 65 0.99 -1.40 7.94
N VAL A 66 2.27 -1.36 8.35
CA VAL A 66 2.81 -0.27 9.16
C VAL A 66 3.57 0.70 8.27
N ARG A 67 3.23 1.99 8.36
CA ARG A 67 3.90 3.04 7.57
C ARG A 67 5.40 3.12 7.85
N GLY A 68 6.20 3.11 6.78
CA GLY A 68 7.65 3.31 6.83
C GLY A 68 8.43 2.08 7.30
N ILE A 69 7.89 0.89 7.05
CA ILE A 69 8.58 -0.40 7.10
C ILE A 69 8.20 -1.10 5.79
N SER A 70 9.18 -1.41 4.96
CA SER A 70 8.98 -2.31 3.82
C SER A 70 9.35 -3.73 4.23
N ILE A 71 8.44 -4.66 4.00
CA ILE A 71 8.70 -6.09 4.14
C ILE A 71 8.52 -6.67 2.75
N LYS A 72 9.51 -7.42 2.26
CA LYS A 72 9.45 -8.03 0.92
C LYS A 72 8.16 -8.81 0.68
N LEU A 73 7.71 -9.54 1.70
CA LEU A 73 6.44 -10.27 1.68
C LEU A 73 5.22 -9.36 1.39
N GLN A 74 5.21 -8.15 1.95
CA GLN A 74 4.13 -7.18 1.71
C GLN A 74 4.23 -6.54 0.33
N GLU A 75 5.45 -6.37 -0.20
CA GLU A 75 5.68 -5.85 -1.55
C GLU A 75 5.15 -6.85 -2.59
N GLU A 76 5.47 -8.13 -2.44
CA GLU A 76 4.96 -9.20 -3.31
C GLU A 76 3.43 -9.33 -3.25
N GLU A 77 2.84 -9.28 -2.05
CA GLU A 77 1.37 -9.30 -1.91
C GLU A 77 0.69 -8.06 -2.52
N ARG A 78 1.34 -6.88 -2.44
CA ARG A 78 0.83 -5.66 -3.08
C ARG A 78 0.90 -5.76 -4.59
N GLU A 79 2.02 -6.23 -5.16
CA GLU A 79 2.15 -6.41 -6.60
C GLU A 79 1.07 -7.34 -7.16
N ARG A 80 0.74 -8.44 -6.46
CA ARG A 80 -0.35 -9.33 -6.87
C ARG A 80 -1.72 -8.66 -6.85
N ARG A 81 -1.99 -7.77 -5.88
CA ARG A 81 -3.26 -7.03 -5.79
C ARG A 81 -3.35 -5.94 -6.85
N ASP A 82 -2.27 -5.21 -7.07
CA ASP A 82 -2.23 -4.12 -8.04
C ASP A 82 -2.32 -4.67 -9.49
N ASN A 83 -1.81 -5.88 -9.73
CA ASN A 83 -1.92 -6.58 -11.02
C ASN A 83 -3.28 -7.26 -11.24
N TYR A 84 -4.27 -7.06 -10.36
CA TYR A 84 -5.59 -7.65 -10.54
C TYR A 84 -6.33 -6.97 -11.70
N VAL A 85 -6.54 -7.72 -12.77
CA VAL A 85 -7.39 -7.33 -13.90
C VAL A 85 -8.68 -8.17 -13.84
N PRO A 86 -9.87 -7.55 -13.76
CA PRO A 86 -11.13 -8.28 -13.77
C PRO A 86 -11.37 -8.95 -15.14
N GLU A 87 -12.11 -10.06 -15.15
CA GLU A 87 -12.43 -10.80 -16.38
C GLU A 87 -13.25 -9.96 -17.38
N VAL A 88 -14.15 -9.12 -16.87
CA VAL A 88 -14.94 -8.17 -17.66
C VAL A 88 -14.41 -6.77 -17.37
N SER A 89 -14.07 -6.03 -18.42
CA SER A 89 -13.66 -4.64 -18.26
C SER A 89 -14.87 -3.80 -17.89
N ALA A 90 -14.72 -2.88 -16.94
CA ALA A 90 -15.77 -1.94 -16.57
C ALA A 90 -16.21 -1.02 -17.74
N LEU A 91 -15.41 -0.97 -18.81
CA LEU A 91 -15.70 -0.22 -20.04
C LEU A 91 -16.48 -1.05 -21.07
N SER A 92 -16.58 -2.36 -20.89
CA SER A 92 -17.26 -3.26 -21.83
C SER A 92 -18.78 -3.23 -21.72
N ASP A 93 -19.33 -2.62 -20.66
CA ASP A 93 -20.76 -2.32 -20.57
C ASP A 93 -21.09 -1.22 -21.57
N SER A 94 -21.20 -1.61 -22.84
CA SER A 94 -21.55 -0.79 -23.99
C SER A 94 -23.03 -0.40 -23.98
N ASN A 95 -23.51 0.06 -22.82
CA ASN A 95 -24.84 0.59 -22.64
C ASN A 95 -24.68 1.96 -21.97
N LEU A 96 -24.42 2.95 -22.83
CA LEU A 96 -24.77 4.36 -22.68
C LEU A 96 -23.76 5.17 -21.85
N LEU A 97 -22.76 5.67 -22.55
CA LEU A 97 -21.99 6.82 -22.06
C LEU A 97 -22.91 8.05 -22.13
N ASP A 98 -23.28 8.58 -20.98
CA ASP A 98 -23.95 9.88 -20.88
C ASP A 98 -22.91 10.96 -21.19
N VAL A 99 -23.10 11.66 -22.32
CA VAL A 99 -22.13 12.63 -22.83
C VAL A 99 -22.78 13.99 -22.98
N ASP A 100 -22.05 15.02 -22.54
CA ASP A 100 -22.47 16.41 -22.68
C ASP A 100 -22.60 16.82 -24.16
N PRO A 101 -23.55 17.72 -24.49
CA PRO A 101 -23.75 18.20 -25.86
C PRO A 101 -22.51 18.85 -26.50
N ALA A 102 -21.66 19.51 -25.71
CA ALA A 102 -20.41 20.10 -26.21
C ALA A 102 -19.38 19.03 -26.62
N THR A 103 -19.30 17.94 -25.83
CA THR A 103 -18.38 16.83 -26.05
C THR A 103 -18.81 15.99 -27.25
N SER A 104 -20.12 15.83 -27.48
CA SER A 104 -20.62 15.16 -28.70
C SER A 104 -20.33 15.98 -29.97
N ALA A 105 -20.40 17.31 -29.92
CA ALA A 105 -20.00 18.19 -31.03
C ALA A 105 -18.49 18.10 -31.32
N MET A 106 -17.66 18.03 -30.27
CA MET A 106 -16.22 17.81 -30.39
C MET A 106 -15.90 16.48 -31.08
N VAL A 107 -16.55 15.38 -30.67
CA VAL A 107 -16.34 14.04 -31.27
C VAL A 107 -16.71 14.01 -32.75
N LYS A 108 -17.76 14.74 -33.16
CA LYS A 108 -18.15 14.88 -34.57
C LYS A 108 -17.08 15.61 -35.41
N ALA A 109 -16.43 16.61 -34.82
CA ALA A 109 -15.39 17.40 -35.47
C ALA A 109 -14.03 16.67 -35.60
N LEU A 110 -13.70 15.75 -34.69
CA LEU A 110 -12.49 14.93 -34.79
C LEU A 110 -12.59 13.92 -35.93
N GLU A 111 -11.54 13.69 -36.71
CA GLU A 111 -11.52 12.71 -37.82
C GLU A 111 -11.18 11.29 -37.36
N VAL A 112 -12.12 10.64 -36.66
CA VAL A 112 -11.98 9.22 -36.24
C VAL A 112 -12.63 8.31 -37.28
N GLU A 113 -12.05 7.14 -37.56
CA GLU A 113 -12.51 6.23 -38.63
C GLU A 113 -13.89 5.58 -38.35
N ASN A 114 -14.33 5.50 -37.09
CA ASN A 114 -15.61 4.88 -36.68
C ASN A 114 -16.57 5.89 -36.00
N LYS A 115 -16.94 6.96 -36.71
CA LYS A 115 -17.79 8.04 -36.17
C LYS A 115 -19.24 7.62 -35.86
N GLU A 116 -19.85 6.83 -36.73
CA GLU A 116 -21.30 6.57 -36.68
C GLU A 116 -21.68 5.68 -35.49
N ALA A 117 -20.93 4.59 -35.28
CA ALA A 117 -21.12 3.69 -34.13
C ALA A 117 -20.84 4.36 -32.76
N LEU A 118 -19.97 5.39 -32.75
CA LEU A 118 -19.68 6.17 -31.54
C LEU A 118 -20.83 7.12 -31.20
N VAL A 119 -21.42 7.80 -32.19
CA VAL A 119 -22.52 8.76 -31.95
C VAL A 119 -23.80 8.05 -31.51
N ASP A 120 -24.09 6.86 -32.04
CA ASP A 120 -25.28 6.06 -31.68
C ASP A 120 -25.21 5.48 -30.26
N ALA A 121 -24.00 5.33 -29.71
CA ALA A 121 -23.77 4.83 -28.35
C ALA A 121 -23.87 5.91 -27.25
N LEU A 122 -23.97 7.20 -27.62
CA LEU A 122 -24.04 8.33 -26.68
C LEU A 122 -25.49 8.73 -26.41
N LYS A 123 -25.88 8.77 -25.13
CA LYS A 123 -27.09 9.50 -24.72
C LYS A 123 -26.70 10.94 -24.42
N CYS A 124 -27.27 11.90 -25.15
CA CYS A 124 -27.26 13.29 -24.72
C CYS A 124 -28.21 13.43 -23.52
N THR A 125 -27.68 13.53 -22.31
CA THR A 125 -28.49 13.92 -21.15
C THR A 125 -28.81 15.40 -21.29
N GLU A 126 -30.05 15.73 -21.64
CA GLU A 126 -30.54 17.10 -21.51
C GLU A 126 -30.47 17.51 -20.04
N ALA A 127 -29.90 18.70 -19.81
CA ALA A 127 -29.58 19.27 -18.53
C ALA A 127 -30.65 19.01 -17.46
N ARG A 128 -30.32 18.19 -16.44
CA ARG A 128 -31.07 18.19 -15.18
C ARG A 128 -30.73 19.48 -14.45
N ALA A 129 -31.73 20.36 -14.35
CA ALA A 129 -31.74 21.56 -13.50
C ALA A 129 -31.66 21.20 -12.01
#